data_AF-A0A519HSR5-F1
#
_entry.id   AF-A0A519HSR5-F1
#
_cell.length_a   1.000
_cell.length_b   1.000
_cell.length_c   1.000
_cell.angle_alpha   90.00
_cell.angle_beta   90.00
_cell.angle_gamma   90.00
#
_symmetry.space_group_name_H-M   'P 1'
#
loop_
_entity.id
_entity.type
_entity.pdbx_description
1 polymer ?
#
loop_
_entity_poly.entity_id
_entity_poly.type
_entity_poly.pdbx_seq_one_letter_code
_entity_poly.pdbx_strand_id
1 'polypeptide(L)'
;ALAPHGGVVMWRAFVYAPEAKDRAAQAYAEFQPLDGKFAPNVIVQVKNGAVDFQPREPFHPLFGAMPKTPLALELQITKEYLGFATHLVSLGPLFEEVLESDTQRGGTVARVVDGSLHGHRLTAMAGVANIGTDRNWSGSQFDQANWYAFGRMAWDPDAKAAAISRDWVAQTFTTRPAARDAIVDIMQASREAVVDYMTPLGLHHLMDTGHHYGPGPWVNDLERADWNPTYFHRAGRDGIGFDRTATGSNALAQYAPQLARLWSDPRTTPPELLLWFHHLPWDYVMPSGRTLWAELIARYDRGVATVDDMGRRWAALKPDIDAERHAEVSAYLAVQAREARWWRDACIAYFKSVSGLPLPAGVRAPAHDLQHYKSLRFGFAPGRG
;
A
#
# COMPACT_ATOMS: atom_id res chain seq x y z
N ALA A 1 -30.89 16.37 11.53
CA ALA A 1 -30.68 16.91 10.17
C ALA A 1 -31.04 15.89 9.09
N LEU A 2 -30.36 14.74 8.98
CA LEU A 2 -30.57 13.81 7.84
C LEU A 2 -31.61 12.70 8.06
N ALA A 3 -31.77 12.21 9.29
CA ALA A 3 -32.62 11.05 9.57
C ALA A 3 -34.09 11.19 9.13
N PRO A 4 -34.78 12.35 9.31
CA PRO A 4 -36.15 12.53 8.81
C PRO A 4 -36.30 12.42 7.28
N HIS A 5 -35.18 12.48 6.54
CA HIS A 5 -35.13 12.39 5.08
C HIS A 5 -34.49 11.08 4.59
N GLY A 6 -34.23 10.12 5.49
CA GLY A 6 -33.57 8.85 5.16
C GLY A 6 -32.08 8.97 4.82
N GLY A 7 -31.44 10.11 5.11
CA GLY A 7 -30.02 10.32 4.80
C GLY A 7 -29.07 9.66 5.80
N VAL A 8 -27.92 9.22 5.29
CA VAL A 8 -26.84 8.59 6.05
C VAL A 8 -25.69 9.57 6.25
N VAL A 9 -25.00 9.50 7.39
CA VAL A 9 -23.72 10.17 7.63
C VAL A 9 -22.60 9.15 7.49
N MET A 10 -21.70 9.34 6.52
CA MET A 10 -20.44 8.61 6.42
C MET A 10 -19.35 9.43 7.12
N TRP A 11 -18.97 9.04 8.35
CA TRP A 11 -18.02 9.78 9.15
C TRP A 11 -16.62 9.18 9.04
N ARG A 12 -15.66 9.90 8.46
CA ARG A 12 -14.30 9.39 8.27
C ARG A 12 -13.56 9.25 9.61
N ALA A 13 -12.94 8.10 9.81
CA ALA A 13 -12.06 7.78 10.95
C ALA A 13 -10.60 8.18 10.72
N PHE A 14 -10.29 8.85 9.60
CA PHE A 14 -8.96 9.37 9.31
C PHE A 14 -8.66 10.62 10.13
N VAL A 15 -8.41 10.41 11.43
CA VAL A 15 -8.13 11.45 12.43
C VAL A 15 -6.86 11.09 13.17
N TYR A 16 -5.96 12.06 13.32
CA TYR A 16 -4.72 11.92 14.07
C TYR A 16 -4.18 13.30 14.50
N ALA A 17 -3.75 13.41 15.75
CA ALA A 17 -3.20 14.59 16.38
C ALA A 17 -1.66 14.46 16.54
N PRO A 18 -0.92 15.58 16.49
CA PRO A 18 0.55 15.54 16.53
C PRO A 18 1.14 15.02 17.85
N GLU A 19 0.37 15.03 18.94
CA GLU A 19 0.84 14.69 20.29
C GLU A 19 0.87 13.17 20.57
N ALA A 20 0.31 12.33 19.69
CA ALA A 20 0.24 10.91 19.98
C ALA A 20 1.59 10.21 19.79
N LYS A 21 1.81 9.16 20.59
CA LYS A 21 3.04 8.35 20.56
C LYS A 21 3.26 7.61 19.24
N ASP A 22 2.18 7.16 18.62
CA ASP A 22 2.18 6.40 17.35
C ASP A 22 0.98 6.83 16.50
N ARG A 23 1.23 7.39 15.31
CA ARG A 23 0.18 7.78 14.36
C ARG A 23 -0.73 6.59 14.00
N ALA A 24 -0.16 5.40 13.81
CA ALA A 24 -0.92 4.21 13.44
C ALA A 24 -1.89 3.74 14.54
N ALA A 25 -1.70 4.20 15.79
CA ALA A 25 -2.55 3.81 16.91
C ALA A 25 -3.78 4.72 17.09
N GLN A 26 -3.81 5.89 16.46
CA GLN A 26 -4.70 6.98 16.87
C GLN A 26 -6.16 6.75 16.51
N ALA A 27 -6.45 6.44 15.25
CA ALA A 27 -7.83 6.25 14.80
C ALA A 27 -8.55 5.16 15.62
N TYR A 28 -7.84 4.08 15.98
CA TYR A 28 -8.39 3.08 16.90
C TYR A 28 -8.67 3.67 18.29
N ALA A 29 -7.71 4.37 18.89
CA ALA A 29 -7.83 4.93 20.24
C ALA A 29 -8.98 5.95 20.35
N GLU A 30 -9.22 6.72 19.28
CA GLU A 30 -10.31 7.71 19.22
C GLU A 30 -11.68 7.06 19.01
N PHE A 31 -11.79 6.10 18.08
CA PHE A 31 -13.10 5.60 17.66
C PHE A 31 -13.57 4.35 18.42
N GLN A 32 -12.66 3.46 18.86
CA GLN A 32 -13.08 2.24 19.55
C GLN A 32 -13.88 2.52 20.84
N PRO A 33 -13.52 3.50 21.69
CA PRO A 33 -14.32 3.86 22.86
C PRO A 33 -15.70 4.47 22.54
N LEU A 34 -15.96 4.80 21.27
CA LEU A 34 -17.24 5.33 20.78
C LEU A 34 -18.17 4.25 20.23
N ASP A 35 -17.75 2.98 20.26
CA ASP A 35 -18.58 1.88 19.76
C ASP A 35 -19.97 1.84 20.44
N GLY A 36 -21.02 1.88 19.64
CA GLY A 36 -22.42 1.89 20.08
C GLY A 36 -22.94 3.25 20.54
N LYS A 37 -22.15 4.32 20.44
CA LYS A 37 -22.57 5.70 20.77
C LYS A 37 -23.03 6.50 19.55
N PHE A 38 -22.75 6.01 18.34
CA PHE A 38 -23.18 6.64 17.11
C PHE A 38 -24.68 6.46 16.87
N ALA A 39 -25.31 7.44 16.22
CA ALA A 39 -26.71 7.35 15.86
C ALA A 39 -26.94 6.25 14.79
N PRO A 40 -28.17 5.68 14.68
CA PRO A 40 -28.42 4.53 13.79
C PRO A 40 -28.18 4.78 12.29
N ASN A 41 -28.19 6.03 11.83
CA ASN A 41 -27.93 6.42 10.45
C ASN A 41 -26.49 6.92 10.22
N VAL A 42 -25.57 6.58 11.12
CA VAL A 42 -24.14 6.89 11.00
C VAL A 42 -23.36 5.60 10.70
N ILE A 43 -22.45 5.68 9.74
CA ILE A 43 -21.45 4.65 9.43
C ILE A 43 -20.07 5.28 9.53
N VAL A 44 -19.13 4.59 10.20
CA VAL A 44 -17.76 5.09 10.36
C VAL A 44 -16.93 4.59 9.19
N GLN A 45 -16.41 5.50 8.37
CA GLN A 45 -15.62 5.21 7.18
C GLN A 45 -14.12 5.13 7.55
N VAL A 46 -13.55 3.94 7.41
CA VAL A 46 -12.20 3.58 7.87
C VAL A 46 -11.35 3.19 6.67
N LYS A 47 -10.15 3.79 6.53
CA LYS A 47 -9.18 3.37 5.50
C LYS A 47 -8.79 1.90 5.68
N ASN A 48 -8.33 1.25 4.63
CA ASN A 48 -7.87 -0.14 4.71
C ASN A 48 -6.72 -0.36 5.71
N GLY A 49 -5.87 0.64 5.91
CA GLY A 49 -4.77 0.61 6.87
C GLY A 49 -4.83 1.80 7.83
N ALA A 50 -3.95 1.79 8.84
CA ALA A 50 -3.96 2.74 9.95
C ALA A 50 -3.11 4.01 9.72
N VAL A 51 -2.40 4.11 8.60
CA VAL A 51 -1.63 5.30 8.22
C VAL A 51 -2.30 6.03 7.08
N ASP A 52 -2.00 5.70 5.82
CA ASP A 52 -2.46 6.50 4.68
C ASP A 52 -2.18 5.82 3.34
N PHE A 53 -2.96 4.79 3.00
CA PHE A 53 -2.95 4.15 1.68
C PHE A 53 -1.56 3.75 1.14
N GLN A 54 -0.65 3.38 2.04
CA GLN A 54 0.72 3.01 1.68
C GLN A 54 0.70 1.72 0.83
N PRO A 55 1.76 1.43 0.05
CA PRO A 55 1.77 0.28 -0.88
C PRO A 55 1.35 -1.05 -0.25
N ARG A 56 1.70 -1.24 1.04
CA ARG A 56 1.12 -2.26 1.91
C ARG A 56 1.02 -1.71 3.33
N GLU A 57 -0.10 -1.98 3.98
CA GLU A 57 -0.33 -1.76 5.40
C GLU A 57 -1.02 -3.01 5.98
N PRO A 58 -0.85 -3.33 7.27
CA PRO A 58 -1.78 -4.25 7.92
C PRO A 58 -3.21 -3.67 7.87
N PHE A 59 -4.22 -4.54 7.88
CA PHE A 59 -5.61 -4.09 7.92
C PHE A 59 -5.85 -3.19 9.14
N HIS A 60 -6.70 -2.18 9.02
CA HIS A 60 -6.94 -1.26 10.13
C HIS A 60 -7.59 -2.00 11.33
N PRO A 61 -7.05 -1.87 12.57
CA PRO A 61 -7.52 -2.65 13.72
C PRO A 61 -8.94 -2.31 14.19
N LEU A 62 -9.63 -1.34 13.57
CA LEU A 62 -11.03 -1.05 13.88
C LEU A 62 -11.95 -2.13 13.28
N PHE A 63 -11.55 -2.77 12.19
CA PHE A 63 -12.32 -3.87 11.60
C PHE A 63 -12.38 -5.05 12.59
N GLY A 64 -13.60 -5.37 13.03
CA GLY A 64 -13.87 -6.33 14.10
C GLY A 64 -13.82 -5.77 15.52
N ALA A 65 -13.45 -4.50 15.73
CA ALA A 65 -13.34 -3.86 17.04
C ALA A 65 -14.53 -3.04 17.49
N MET A 66 -15.47 -2.77 16.58
CA MET A 66 -16.65 -1.96 16.83
C MET A 66 -17.94 -2.73 16.49
N PRO A 67 -18.27 -3.82 17.22
CA PRO A 67 -19.42 -4.66 16.89
C PRO A 67 -20.78 -3.98 17.02
N LYS A 68 -20.86 -2.79 17.64
CA LYS A 68 -22.11 -2.04 17.81
C LYS A 68 -22.23 -0.85 16.85
N THR A 69 -21.25 -0.65 15.97
CA THR A 69 -21.19 0.47 15.03
C THR A 69 -20.83 -0.04 13.64
N PRO A 70 -21.65 0.23 12.60
CA PRO A 70 -21.30 -0.17 11.25
C PRO A 70 -20.03 0.56 10.78
N LEU A 71 -19.15 -0.19 10.11
CA LEU A 71 -17.92 0.32 9.51
C LEU A 71 -18.01 0.24 7.99
N ALA A 72 -17.59 1.30 7.31
CA ALA A 72 -17.37 1.31 5.87
C ALA A 72 -15.87 1.23 5.57
N LEU A 73 -15.47 0.46 4.55
CA LEU A 73 -14.09 0.43 4.08
C LEU A 73 -13.85 1.56 3.07
N GLU A 74 -12.83 2.37 3.31
CA GLU A 74 -12.30 3.36 2.36
C GLU A 74 -11.04 2.80 1.69
N LEU A 75 -11.05 2.78 0.36
CA LEU A 75 -9.93 2.37 -0.49
C LEU A 75 -9.51 3.55 -1.38
N GLN A 76 -8.22 3.63 -1.71
CA GLN A 76 -7.74 4.58 -2.70
C GLN A 76 -7.69 3.91 -4.07
N ILE A 77 -8.41 4.45 -5.06
CA ILE A 77 -8.29 4.02 -6.46
C ILE A 77 -7.23 4.87 -7.16
N THR A 78 -7.18 6.16 -6.82
CA THR A 78 -6.08 7.04 -7.23
C THR A 78 -4.78 6.60 -6.57
N LYS A 79 -3.67 6.68 -7.30
CA LYS A 79 -2.39 6.11 -6.91
C LYS A 79 -1.45 7.17 -6.37
N GLU A 80 -1.91 7.88 -5.35
CA GLU A 80 -1.12 8.92 -4.68
C GLU A 80 0.23 8.39 -4.18
N TYR A 81 0.25 7.17 -3.64
CA TYR A 81 1.45 6.54 -3.08
C TYR A 81 2.04 5.45 -3.96
N LEU A 82 1.55 5.32 -5.20
CA LEU A 82 1.78 4.15 -6.06
C LEU A 82 2.24 4.56 -7.47
N GLY A 83 2.89 5.73 -7.58
CA GLY A 83 3.50 6.20 -8.81
C GLY A 83 2.53 6.79 -9.84
N PHE A 84 1.38 7.30 -9.39
CA PHE A 84 0.51 8.19 -10.17
C PHE A 84 0.11 7.54 -11.51
N ALA A 85 -0.14 8.30 -12.58
CA ALA A 85 -0.56 7.73 -13.85
C ALA A 85 0.55 6.90 -14.56
N THR A 86 1.82 7.05 -14.21
CA THR A 86 2.94 6.47 -14.97
C THR A 86 3.33 5.06 -14.55
N HIS A 87 2.92 4.60 -13.37
CA HIS A 87 3.24 3.26 -12.88
C HIS A 87 2.08 2.29 -13.12
N LEU A 88 2.30 1.16 -13.80
CA LEU A 88 1.30 0.09 -13.84
C LEU A 88 1.23 -0.55 -12.45
N VAL A 89 0.09 -0.41 -11.78
CA VAL A 89 -0.20 -1.02 -10.47
C VAL A 89 -1.65 -1.48 -10.45
N SER A 90 -1.87 -2.79 -10.42
CA SER A 90 -3.20 -3.39 -10.22
C SER A 90 -3.53 -3.37 -8.73
N LEU A 91 -4.62 -2.70 -8.36
CA LEU A 91 -5.07 -2.58 -6.98
C LEU A 91 -6.02 -3.71 -6.55
N GLY A 92 -6.49 -4.53 -7.49
CA GLY A 92 -7.29 -5.72 -7.17
C GLY A 92 -6.63 -6.60 -6.09
N PRO A 93 -5.35 -7.00 -6.24
CA PRO A 93 -4.65 -7.75 -5.20
C PRO A 93 -4.51 -7.02 -3.86
N LEU A 94 -4.53 -5.67 -3.84
CA LEU A 94 -4.54 -4.89 -2.59
C LEU A 94 -5.88 -5.01 -1.89
N PHE A 95 -6.95 -4.80 -2.65
CA PHE A 95 -8.31 -4.86 -2.14
C PHE A 95 -8.64 -6.27 -1.63
N GLU A 96 -8.26 -7.30 -2.38
CA GLU A 96 -8.40 -8.71 -1.99
C GLU A 96 -7.64 -9.02 -0.69
N GLU A 97 -6.35 -8.65 -0.58
CA GLU A 97 -5.55 -8.86 0.64
C GLU A 97 -6.22 -8.22 1.89
N VAL A 98 -6.79 -7.03 1.73
CA VAL A 98 -7.51 -6.34 2.80
C VAL A 98 -8.81 -7.06 3.15
N LEU A 99 -9.65 -7.34 2.14
CA LEU A 99 -10.97 -7.93 2.33
C LEU A 99 -10.89 -9.36 2.92
N GLU A 100 -9.88 -10.13 2.54
CA GLU A 100 -9.64 -11.49 3.04
C GLU A 100 -8.97 -11.53 4.42
N SER A 101 -8.45 -10.41 4.91
CA SER A 101 -7.75 -10.37 6.20
C SER A 101 -8.67 -10.85 7.33
N ASP A 102 -8.34 -11.99 7.94
CA ASP A 102 -9.04 -12.52 9.10
C ASP A 102 -8.73 -11.66 10.32
N THR A 103 -9.76 -10.98 10.84
CA THR A 103 -9.64 -10.09 12.01
C THR A 103 -9.35 -10.85 13.30
N GLN A 104 -9.52 -12.18 13.31
CA GLN A 104 -9.55 -13.06 14.49
C GLN A 104 -10.60 -12.61 15.51
N ARG A 105 -11.65 -11.92 15.04
CA ARG A 105 -12.84 -11.49 15.81
C ARG A 105 -14.12 -12.05 15.20
N GLY A 106 -14.04 -13.25 14.60
CA GLY A 106 -15.17 -14.03 14.09
C GLY A 106 -15.35 -13.99 12.56
N GLY A 107 -14.53 -13.24 11.84
CA GLY A 107 -14.58 -13.16 10.38
C GLY A 107 -13.51 -12.24 9.78
N THR A 108 -13.53 -12.15 8.45
CA THR A 108 -12.65 -11.28 7.66
C THR A 108 -13.12 -9.84 7.66
N VAL A 109 -12.29 -8.92 7.16
CA VAL A 109 -12.70 -7.52 6.91
C VAL A 109 -13.93 -7.48 6.00
N ALA A 110 -14.02 -8.32 4.96
CA ALA A 110 -15.20 -8.44 4.09
C ALA A 110 -16.49 -8.68 4.90
N ARG A 111 -16.46 -9.61 5.86
CA ARG A 111 -17.62 -9.92 6.72
C ARG A 111 -17.98 -8.82 7.72
N VAL A 112 -17.00 -7.97 8.08
CA VAL A 112 -17.26 -6.77 8.89
C VAL A 112 -18.01 -5.74 8.05
N VAL A 113 -17.54 -5.47 6.82
CA VAL A 113 -18.03 -4.38 5.98
C VAL A 113 -19.33 -4.73 5.25
N ASP A 114 -19.57 -6.00 4.94
CA ASP A 114 -20.85 -6.48 4.40
C ASP A 114 -21.94 -6.63 5.49
N GLY A 115 -21.58 -6.39 6.75
CA GLY A 115 -22.47 -6.41 7.91
C GLY A 115 -22.85 -7.80 8.42
N SER A 116 -22.47 -8.88 7.73
CA SER A 116 -22.85 -10.27 8.07
C SER A 116 -22.28 -10.74 9.40
N LEU A 117 -21.13 -10.20 9.84
CA LEU A 117 -20.50 -10.58 11.11
C LEU A 117 -21.28 -10.08 12.34
N HIS A 118 -21.93 -8.92 12.26
CA HIS A 118 -22.57 -8.25 13.39
C HIS A 118 -24.05 -7.90 13.15
N GLY A 119 -24.61 -8.29 12.01
CA GLY A 119 -26.01 -8.05 11.65
C GLY A 119 -26.32 -6.60 11.28
N HIS A 120 -25.33 -5.85 10.78
CA HIS A 120 -25.54 -4.47 10.33
C HIS A 120 -26.28 -4.46 8.99
N ARG A 121 -27.29 -3.59 8.87
CA ARG A 121 -28.01 -3.36 7.61
C ARG A 121 -27.44 -2.21 6.78
N LEU A 122 -26.81 -1.24 7.46
CA LEU A 122 -26.13 -0.14 6.82
C LEU A 122 -24.68 -0.56 6.58
N THR A 123 -24.33 -0.74 5.32
CA THR A 123 -23.01 -1.20 4.85
C THR A 123 -22.55 -0.30 3.72
N ALA A 124 -21.24 -0.14 3.57
CA ALA A 124 -20.68 0.61 2.44
C ALA A 124 -19.21 0.29 2.22
N MET A 125 -18.78 0.48 0.97
CA MET A 125 -17.38 0.70 0.63
C MET A 125 -17.26 1.98 -0.19
N ALA A 126 -16.21 2.76 0.08
CA ALA A 126 -15.91 4.02 -0.59
C ALA A 126 -14.56 3.91 -1.32
N GLY A 127 -14.53 4.37 -2.56
CA GLY A 127 -13.33 4.41 -3.38
C GLY A 127 -12.95 5.84 -3.73
N VAL A 128 -11.75 6.28 -3.36
CA VAL A 128 -11.23 7.60 -3.75
C VAL A 128 -10.90 7.55 -5.25
N ALA A 129 -11.76 8.17 -6.05
CA ALA A 129 -11.76 8.13 -7.51
C ALA A 129 -10.41 8.55 -8.14
N ASN A 130 -10.08 7.95 -9.30
CA ASN A 130 -8.88 8.25 -10.08
C ASN A 130 -9.17 8.85 -11.47
N ILE A 131 -10.33 9.49 -11.65
CA ILE A 131 -10.73 10.07 -12.95
C ILE A 131 -10.58 11.57 -12.99
N GLY A 132 -10.37 12.08 -14.20
CA GLY A 132 -10.37 13.49 -14.55
C GLY A 132 -10.92 13.72 -15.96
N THR A 133 -10.45 14.79 -16.60
CA THR A 133 -10.88 15.19 -17.96
C THR A 133 -10.08 14.55 -19.08
N ASP A 134 -9.05 13.76 -18.74
CA ASP A 134 -8.26 12.98 -19.70
C ASP A 134 -9.17 12.07 -20.53
N ARG A 135 -8.82 11.85 -21.80
CA ARG A 135 -9.68 11.11 -22.74
C ARG A 135 -9.97 9.67 -22.30
N ASN A 136 -9.00 9.05 -21.63
CA ASN A 136 -9.11 7.71 -21.06
C ASN A 136 -9.64 7.73 -19.61
N TRP A 137 -10.06 8.90 -19.12
CA TRP A 137 -10.52 9.24 -17.77
C TRP A 137 -9.45 9.17 -16.69
N SER A 138 -8.66 8.10 -16.65
CA SER A 138 -7.80 7.76 -15.51
C SER A 138 -6.31 8.03 -15.73
N GLY A 139 -5.93 8.76 -16.78
CA GLY A 139 -4.54 9.10 -17.11
C GLY A 139 -3.71 7.94 -17.69
N SER A 140 -4.03 6.70 -17.33
CA SER A 140 -3.41 5.47 -17.84
C SER A 140 -4.42 4.36 -18.10
N GLN A 141 -4.15 3.49 -19.08
CA GLN A 141 -5.06 2.40 -19.46
C GLN A 141 -5.33 1.44 -18.29
N PHE A 142 -4.30 1.05 -17.54
CA PHE A 142 -4.45 0.10 -16.43
C PHE A 142 -5.11 0.73 -15.19
N ASP A 143 -5.22 2.05 -15.12
CA ASP A 143 -5.90 2.73 -14.01
C ASP A 143 -7.42 2.60 -14.10
N GLN A 144 -7.94 2.31 -15.28
CA GLN A 144 -9.34 1.92 -15.48
C GLN A 144 -9.62 0.55 -14.83
N ALA A 145 -8.64 -0.36 -14.84
CA ALA A 145 -8.79 -1.68 -14.22
C ALA A 145 -8.96 -1.57 -12.70
N ASN A 146 -8.35 -0.55 -12.09
CA ASN A 146 -8.48 -0.29 -10.65
C ASN A 146 -9.87 0.20 -10.27
N TRP A 147 -10.47 1.10 -11.07
CA TRP A 147 -11.86 1.50 -10.90
C TRP A 147 -12.81 0.31 -11.08
N TYR A 148 -12.57 -0.48 -12.14
CA TYR A 148 -13.35 -1.68 -12.41
C TYR A 148 -13.28 -2.65 -11.23
N ALA A 149 -12.07 -2.95 -10.73
CA ALA A 149 -11.88 -3.85 -9.60
C ALA A 149 -12.58 -3.38 -8.33
N PHE A 150 -12.49 -2.08 -8.01
CA PHE A 150 -13.24 -1.49 -6.90
C PHE A 150 -14.74 -1.74 -7.05
N GLY A 151 -15.33 -1.44 -8.22
CA GLY A 151 -16.76 -1.65 -8.44
C GLY A 151 -17.20 -3.10 -8.33
N ARG A 152 -16.37 -4.05 -8.82
CA ARG A 152 -16.64 -5.49 -8.71
C ARG A 152 -16.57 -5.98 -7.26
N MET A 153 -15.57 -5.55 -6.50
CA MET A 153 -15.41 -5.95 -5.10
C MET A 153 -16.39 -5.23 -4.16
N ALA A 154 -16.84 -4.02 -4.52
CA ALA A 154 -17.97 -3.34 -3.87
C ALA A 154 -19.29 -4.09 -4.01
N TRP A 155 -19.46 -4.80 -5.14
CA TRP A 155 -20.60 -5.64 -5.39
C TRP A 155 -20.49 -7.01 -4.69
N ASP A 156 -19.33 -7.64 -4.80
CA ASP A 156 -19.02 -8.96 -4.22
C ASP A 156 -17.64 -8.92 -3.55
N PRO A 157 -17.58 -8.71 -2.22
CA PRO A 157 -16.32 -8.62 -1.48
C PRO A 157 -15.47 -9.89 -1.49
N ASP A 158 -16.03 -11.05 -1.86
CA ASP A 158 -15.32 -12.33 -1.95
C ASP A 158 -14.70 -12.57 -3.34
N ALA A 159 -14.97 -11.68 -4.30
CA ALA A 159 -14.50 -11.79 -5.68
C ALA A 159 -12.97 -11.71 -5.79
N LYS A 160 -12.39 -12.57 -6.62
CA LYS A 160 -10.94 -12.70 -6.77
C LYS A 160 -10.35 -11.71 -7.77
N ALA A 161 -9.24 -11.07 -7.43
CA ALA A 161 -8.61 -10.04 -8.26
C ALA A 161 -8.19 -10.57 -9.64
N ALA A 162 -7.70 -11.80 -9.72
CA ALA A 162 -7.30 -12.43 -10.97
C ALA A 162 -8.49 -12.65 -11.92
N ALA A 163 -9.66 -13.03 -11.40
CA ALA A 163 -10.87 -13.20 -12.20
C ALA A 163 -11.39 -11.85 -12.72
N ILE A 164 -11.44 -10.85 -11.84
CA ILE A 164 -11.80 -9.47 -12.19
C ILE A 164 -10.87 -8.90 -13.26
N SER A 165 -9.56 -9.12 -13.11
CA SER A 165 -8.56 -8.67 -14.10
C SER A 165 -8.79 -9.34 -15.45
N ARG A 166 -9.11 -10.64 -15.47
CA ARG A 166 -9.39 -11.40 -16.70
C ARG A 166 -10.62 -10.86 -17.43
N ASP A 167 -11.68 -10.52 -16.70
CA ASP A 167 -12.90 -9.91 -17.25
C ASP A 167 -12.60 -8.53 -17.83
N TRP A 168 -11.87 -7.69 -17.11
CA TRP A 168 -11.51 -6.36 -17.58
C TRP A 168 -10.64 -6.41 -18.84
N VAL A 169 -9.60 -7.26 -18.85
CA VAL A 169 -8.72 -7.41 -20.03
C VAL A 169 -9.50 -7.90 -21.26
N ALA A 170 -10.47 -8.80 -21.06
CA ALA A 170 -11.33 -9.29 -22.15
C ALA A 170 -12.21 -8.18 -22.76
N GLN A 171 -12.73 -7.28 -21.93
CA GLN A 171 -13.56 -6.15 -22.34
C GLN A 171 -12.75 -4.99 -22.94
N THR A 172 -11.54 -4.78 -22.43
CA THR A 172 -10.72 -3.61 -22.78
C THR A 172 -9.76 -3.90 -23.93
N PHE A 173 -9.06 -5.03 -23.91
CA PHE A 173 -7.94 -5.28 -24.82
C PHE A 173 -8.19 -6.43 -25.79
N THR A 174 -8.45 -7.63 -25.28
CA THR A 174 -8.46 -8.84 -26.12
C THR A 174 -9.15 -10.02 -25.46
N THR A 175 -9.90 -10.78 -26.25
CA THR A 175 -10.51 -12.05 -25.83
C THR A 175 -9.63 -13.26 -26.12
N ARG A 176 -8.47 -13.08 -26.78
CA ARG A 176 -7.52 -14.17 -27.10
C ARG A 176 -6.89 -14.71 -25.82
N PRO A 177 -7.09 -15.99 -25.45
CA PRO A 177 -6.71 -16.51 -24.13
C PRO A 177 -5.23 -16.29 -23.77
N ALA A 178 -4.30 -16.58 -24.67
CA ALA A 178 -2.87 -16.44 -24.40
C ALA A 178 -2.45 -14.99 -24.12
N ALA A 179 -2.93 -14.04 -24.92
CA ALA A 179 -2.63 -12.62 -24.76
C ALA A 179 -3.30 -12.05 -23.50
N ARG A 180 -4.57 -12.41 -23.27
CA ARG A 180 -5.30 -12.00 -22.07
C ARG A 180 -4.60 -12.46 -20.80
N ASP A 181 -4.19 -13.72 -20.75
CA ASP A 181 -3.58 -14.32 -19.56
C ASP A 181 -2.19 -13.72 -19.30
N ALA A 182 -1.42 -13.44 -20.34
CA ALA A 182 -0.16 -12.70 -20.22
C ALA A 182 -0.34 -11.28 -19.67
N ILE A 183 -1.40 -10.56 -20.04
CA ILE A 183 -1.73 -9.24 -19.46
C ILE A 183 -2.12 -9.38 -17.99
N VAL A 184 -2.95 -10.37 -17.66
CA VAL A 184 -3.34 -10.64 -16.27
C VAL A 184 -2.11 -10.93 -15.41
N ASP A 185 -1.15 -11.71 -15.89
CA ASP A 185 0.09 -11.99 -15.16
C ASP A 185 0.92 -10.72 -14.89
N ILE A 186 1.01 -9.80 -15.87
CA ILE A 186 1.64 -8.48 -15.67
C ILE A 186 0.91 -7.71 -14.56
N MET A 187 -0.43 -7.69 -14.60
CA MET A 187 -1.25 -7.01 -13.58
C MET A 187 -1.04 -7.62 -12.18
N GLN A 188 -1.05 -8.94 -12.05
CA GLN A 188 -0.89 -9.60 -10.76
C GLN A 188 0.49 -9.36 -10.12
N ALA A 189 1.55 -9.27 -10.93
CA ALA A 189 2.90 -8.98 -10.44
C ALA A 189 3.10 -7.51 -10.03
N SER A 190 2.30 -6.59 -10.60
CA SER A 190 2.58 -5.15 -10.57
C SER A 190 2.52 -4.52 -9.17
N ARG A 191 1.58 -4.92 -8.32
CA ARG A 191 1.47 -4.38 -6.94
C ARG A 191 2.71 -4.72 -6.12
N GLU A 192 3.11 -5.99 -6.12
CA GLU A 192 4.24 -6.43 -5.32
C GLU A 192 5.55 -5.81 -5.83
N ALA A 193 5.68 -5.57 -7.13
CA ALA A 193 6.81 -4.83 -7.68
C ALA A 193 6.96 -3.45 -7.01
N VAL A 194 5.84 -2.73 -6.84
CA VAL A 194 5.81 -1.41 -6.21
C VAL A 194 6.17 -1.47 -4.73
N VAL A 195 5.59 -2.43 -4.00
CA VAL A 195 5.98 -2.68 -2.60
C VAL A 195 7.48 -2.93 -2.51
N ASP A 196 8.04 -3.74 -3.40
CA ASP A 196 9.44 -4.12 -3.41
C ASP A 196 10.40 -2.97 -3.66
N TYR A 197 10.18 -2.17 -4.71
CA TYR A 197 11.10 -1.08 -5.02
C TYR A 197 10.84 0.19 -4.21
N MET A 198 9.70 0.32 -3.51
CA MET A 198 9.41 1.49 -2.67
C MET A 198 9.59 1.21 -1.18
N THR A 199 8.84 0.26 -0.63
CA THR A 199 8.67 0.09 0.82
C THR A 199 8.50 -1.38 1.24
N PRO A 200 9.50 -2.26 1.02
CA PRO A 200 9.37 -3.69 1.31
C PRO A 200 9.43 -3.99 2.81
N LEU A 201 9.09 -5.23 3.18
CA LEU A 201 9.25 -5.79 4.53
C LEU A 201 8.45 -5.07 5.64
N GLY A 202 7.40 -4.33 5.30
CA GLY A 202 6.61 -3.53 6.24
C GLY A 202 7.11 -2.08 6.41
N LEU A 203 8.14 -1.68 5.66
CA LEU A 203 8.43 -0.26 5.48
C LEU A 203 7.23 0.44 4.84
N HIS A 204 7.13 1.74 5.10
CA HIS A 204 6.05 2.59 4.62
C HIS A 204 6.49 4.04 4.76
N HIS A 205 5.78 4.93 4.07
CA HIS A 205 5.94 6.37 4.19
C HIS A 205 7.37 6.85 3.87
N LEU A 206 7.97 6.33 2.80
CA LEU A 206 9.33 6.68 2.36
C LEU A 206 9.36 7.75 1.26
N MET A 207 8.25 8.46 1.06
CA MET A 207 8.10 9.46 0.00
C MET A 207 8.72 10.79 0.39
N ASP A 208 9.19 11.53 -0.61
CA ASP A 208 9.69 12.89 -0.43
C ASP A 208 8.54 13.89 -0.27
N THR A 209 8.88 15.02 0.35
CA THR A 209 7.94 16.03 0.83
C THR A 209 7.19 16.72 -0.31
N GLY A 210 5.89 16.87 -0.11
CA GLY A 210 5.04 17.77 -0.88
C GLY A 210 4.56 17.24 -2.24
N HIS A 211 4.91 16.00 -2.61
CA HIS A 211 4.40 15.40 -3.85
C HIS A 211 4.15 13.90 -3.81
N HIS A 212 4.62 13.14 -2.82
CA HIS A 212 4.41 11.68 -2.69
C HIS A 212 4.92 10.79 -3.87
N TYR A 213 5.43 11.40 -4.95
CA TYR A 213 5.89 10.73 -6.17
C TYR A 213 7.21 9.94 -6.03
N GLY A 214 8.21 10.55 -5.39
CA GLY A 214 9.58 10.05 -5.36
C GLY A 214 10.08 9.67 -3.97
N PRO A 215 11.22 8.96 -3.87
CA PRO A 215 11.85 8.59 -2.62
C PRO A 215 12.36 9.80 -1.83
N GLY A 216 12.06 9.82 -0.54
CA GLY A 216 12.62 10.74 0.45
C GLY A 216 12.83 10.08 1.82
N PRO A 217 13.40 8.86 1.92
CA PRO A 217 13.55 8.18 3.22
C PRO A 217 14.42 8.95 4.22
N TRP A 218 15.17 9.97 3.78
CA TRP A 218 15.97 10.83 4.64
C TRP A 218 15.20 12.00 5.29
N VAL A 219 13.97 12.27 4.88
CA VAL A 219 13.22 13.44 5.32
C VAL A 219 12.90 13.33 6.82
N ASN A 220 13.30 14.35 7.57
CA ASN A 220 13.23 14.40 9.03
C ASN A 220 12.98 15.82 9.60
N ASP A 221 12.60 16.76 8.74
CA ASP A 221 12.55 18.20 9.01
C ASP A 221 11.15 18.81 8.83
N LEU A 222 10.11 17.99 8.65
CA LEU A 222 8.73 18.46 8.60
C LEU A 222 8.22 18.89 9.98
N GLU A 223 7.26 19.81 9.96
CA GLU A 223 6.64 20.42 11.15
C GLU A 223 6.16 19.39 12.17
N ARG A 224 5.65 18.26 11.69
CA ARG A 224 5.20 17.15 12.55
C ARG A 224 6.05 15.92 12.34
N ALA A 225 6.49 15.32 13.45
CA ALA A 225 7.26 14.08 13.41
C ALA A 225 6.54 12.97 12.63
N ASP A 226 5.22 12.84 12.79
CA ASP A 226 4.39 11.82 12.15
C ASP A 226 4.10 12.04 10.65
N TRP A 227 4.72 13.07 10.06
CA TRP A 227 4.81 13.27 8.61
C TRP A 227 6.19 12.92 8.05
N ASN A 228 7.20 12.74 8.90
CA ASN A 228 8.55 12.46 8.45
C ASN A 228 8.74 10.95 8.17
N PRO A 229 9.27 10.54 7.01
CA PRO A 229 9.73 9.18 6.76
C PRO A 229 10.57 8.58 7.90
N THR A 230 11.49 9.35 8.47
CA THR A 230 12.35 8.86 9.57
C THR A 230 11.60 8.47 10.83
N TYR A 231 10.40 9.01 11.07
CA TYR A 231 9.55 8.63 12.19
C TYR A 231 9.08 7.18 12.06
N PHE A 232 8.78 6.74 10.83
CA PHE A 232 8.22 5.43 10.56
C PHE A 232 9.29 4.35 10.52
N HIS A 233 10.36 4.54 9.73
CA HIS A 233 11.35 3.48 9.56
C HIS A 233 12.41 3.44 10.68
N ARG A 234 12.65 4.54 11.41
CA ARG A 234 13.59 4.64 12.55
C ARG A 234 14.95 3.95 12.34
N ALA A 235 15.54 4.15 11.16
CA ALA A 235 16.76 3.47 10.77
C ALA A 235 17.98 4.12 11.43
N GLY A 236 18.86 3.30 11.99
CA GLY A 236 20.10 3.70 12.64
C GLY A 236 21.21 2.68 12.41
N ARG A 237 22.30 2.79 13.18
CA ARG A 237 23.39 1.79 13.16
C ARG A 237 22.99 0.47 13.80
N ASP A 238 22.05 0.54 14.73
CA ASP A 238 21.54 -0.54 15.56
C ASP A 238 20.41 -1.33 14.90
N GLY A 239 19.73 -0.78 13.89
CA GLY A 239 18.64 -1.49 13.21
C GLY A 239 17.71 -0.61 12.40
N ILE A 240 16.54 -1.16 12.06
CA ILE A 240 15.45 -0.49 11.35
C ILE A 240 14.09 -1.07 11.77
N GLY A 241 13.03 -0.28 11.62
CA GLY A 241 11.63 -0.65 11.83
C GLY A 241 10.99 0.10 13.00
N PHE A 242 9.73 -0.16 13.30
CA PHE A 242 9.02 0.50 14.39
C PHE A 242 8.59 -0.53 15.42
N ASP A 243 9.10 -0.45 16.66
CA ASP A 243 8.61 -1.30 17.75
C ASP A 243 7.18 -0.88 18.16
N ARG A 244 6.21 -1.66 17.69
CA ARG A 244 4.78 -1.54 18.03
C ARG A 244 4.32 -2.67 18.94
N THR A 245 5.25 -3.48 19.46
CA THR A 245 4.99 -4.51 20.47
C THR A 245 4.78 -3.88 21.85
N ALA A 246 4.60 -4.71 22.88
CA ALA A 246 4.40 -4.26 24.25
C ALA A 246 5.58 -3.43 24.82
N THR A 247 6.78 -3.55 24.26
CA THR A 247 7.96 -2.77 24.69
C THR A 247 8.07 -1.41 24.00
N GLY A 248 7.33 -1.20 22.91
CA GLY A 248 7.33 0.04 22.13
C GLY A 248 6.03 0.83 22.28
N SER A 249 5.35 1.14 21.16
CA SER A 249 4.08 1.88 21.21
C SER A 249 2.90 1.06 21.72
N ASN A 250 3.03 -0.27 21.76
CA ASN A 250 1.97 -1.23 22.07
C ASN A 250 0.73 -1.12 21.15
N ALA A 251 0.86 -0.54 19.96
CA ALA A 251 -0.23 -0.49 18.98
C ALA A 251 -0.70 -1.88 18.55
N LEU A 252 0.17 -2.90 18.65
CA LEU A 252 -0.20 -4.28 18.38
C LEU A 252 -1.33 -4.80 19.28
N ALA A 253 -1.47 -4.28 20.51
CA ALA A 253 -2.55 -4.66 21.43
C ALA A 253 -3.95 -4.22 20.94
N GLN A 254 -4.04 -3.40 19.89
CA GLN A 254 -5.30 -3.00 19.27
C GLN A 254 -5.93 -4.11 18.42
N TYR A 255 -5.13 -5.06 17.95
CA TYR A 255 -5.60 -6.23 17.19
C TYR A 255 -6.20 -7.30 18.12
N ALA A 256 -6.77 -8.37 17.56
CA ALA A 256 -7.21 -9.51 18.36
C ALA A 256 -6.02 -10.17 19.09
N PRO A 257 -6.22 -10.73 20.30
CA PRO A 257 -5.13 -11.35 21.08
C PRO A 257 -4.33 -12.43 20.33
N GLN A 258 -4.96 -13.14 19.40
CA GLN A 258 -4.35 -14.16 18.55
C GLN A 258 -3.35 -13.54 17.57
N LEU A 259 -3.76 -12.50 16.85
CA LEU A 259 -2.87 -11.74 15.94
C LEU A 259 -1.78 -11.02 16.74
N ALA A 260 -2.15 -10.38 17.85
CA ALA A 260 -1.18 -9.72 18.72
C ALA A 260 -0.09 -10.67 19.19
N ARG A 261 -0.44 -11.92 19.55
CA ARG A 261 0.53 -12.95 19.90
C ARG A 261 1.41 -13.33 18.71
N LEU A 262 0.81 -13.62 17.55
CA LEU A 262 1.53 -14.03 16.35
C LEU A 262 2.51 -12.96 15.86
N TRP A 263 2.10 -11.69 15.89
CA TRP A 263 2.91 -10.58 15.40
C TRP A 263 3.82 -9.97 16.47
N SER A 264 3.74 -10.43 17.73
CA SER A 264 4.65 -9.99 18.80
C SER A 264 6.02 -10.67 18.74
N ASP A 265 6.13 -11.78 18.02
CA ASP A 265 7.41 -12.45 17.76
C ASP A 265 7.81 -12.23 16.30
N PRO A 266 9.00 -11.64 16.02
CA PRO A 266 9.44 -11.38 14.65
C PRO A 266 9.57 -12.68 13.83
N ARG A 267 9.77 -13.84 14.46
CA ARG A 267 9.89 -15.14 13.75
C ARG A 267 8.56 -15.64 13.19
N THR A 268 7.44 -15.21 13.78
CA THR A 268 6.09 -15.59 13.35
C THR A 268 5.34 -14.44 12.70
N THR A 269 5.90 -13.24 12.70
CA THR A 269 5.38 -12.08 11.97
C THR A 269 5.63 -12.29 10.48
N PRO A 270 4.62 -12.15 9.60
CA PRO A 270 4.81 -12.21 8.17
C PRO A 270 5.88 -11.20 7.71
N PRO A 271 6.85 -11.58 6.86
CA PRO A 271 7.93 -10.68 6.44
C PRO A 271 7.44 -9.34 5.87
N GLU A 272 6.32 -9.32 5.17
CA GLU A 272 5.68 -8.15 4.59
C GLU A 272 5.11 -7.15 5.61
N LEU A 273 4.99 -7.55 6.89
CA LEU A 273 4.56 -6.70 8.01
C LEU A 273 5.66 -6.56 9.08
N LEU A 274 6.85 -7.13 8.87
CA LEU A 274 7.87 -7.27 9.91
C LEU A 274 8.30 -5.92 10.49
N LEU A 275 8.74 -4.99 9.64
CA LEU A 275 9.22 -3.67 10.05
C LEU A 275 8.10 -2.71 10.44
N TRP A 276 6.84 -3.12 10.24
CA TRP A 276 5.69 -2.42 10.81
C TRP A 276 5.57 -2.64 12.32
N PHE A 277 5.88 -3.85 12.81
CA PHE A 277 5.69 -4.18 14.22
C PHE A 277 6.99 -4.23 15.03
N HIS A 278 8.13 -4.41 14.37
CA HIS A 278 9.41 -4.64 15.03
C HIS A 278 10.46 -3.62 14.58
N HIS A 279 11.28 -3.17 15.53
CA HIS A 279 12.60 -2.61 15.24
C HIS A 279 13.63 -3.75 15.43
N LEU A 280 14.38 -4.06 14.37
CA LEU A 280 15.28 -5.22 14.33
C LEU A 280 16.69 -4.84 13.94
N PRO A 281 17.71 -5.53 14.48
CA PRO A 281 19.08 -5.33 14.07
C PRO A 281 19.29 -5.80 12.63
N TRP A 282 20.24 -5.16 11.94
CA TRP A 282 20.50 -5.40 10.52
C TRP A 282 20.97 -6.83 10.19
N ASP A 283 21.50 -7.55 11.18
CA ASP A 283 21.98 -8.93 11.08
C ASP A 283 20.90 -9.97 11.43
N TYR A 284 19.67 -9.54 11.75
CA TYR A 284 18.53 -10.45 11.94
C TYR A 284 18.36 -11.37 10.73
N VAL A 285 18.30 -12.69 10.96
CA VAL A 285 18.22 -13.69 9.90
C VAL A 285 16.77 -13.87 9.46
N MET A 286 16.50 -13.48 8.22
CA MET A 286 15.20 -13.61 7.57
C MET A 286 14.92 -15.06 7.19
N PRO A 287 13.66 -15.46 6.92
CA PRO A 287 13.33 -16.81 6.47
C PRO A 287 14.07 -17.28 5.21
N SER A 288 14.56 -16.34 4.39
CA SER A 288 15.41 -16.63 3.22
C SER A 288 16.84 -17.08 3.57
N GLY A 289 17.24 -17.01 4.85
CA GLY A 289 18.61 -17.21 5.32
C GLY A 289 19.51 -15.97 5.16
N ARG A 290 19.02 -14.90 4.52
CA ARG A 290 19.74 -13.62 4.44
C ARG A 290 19.61 -12.85 5.75
N THR A 291 20.57 -11.98 6.03
CA THR A 291 20.38 -10.92 7.04
C THR A 291 19.31 -9.93 6.57
N LEU A 292 18.70 -9.19 7.50
CA LEU A 292 17.70 -8.16 7.20
C LEU A 292 18.24 -7.12 6.20
N TRP A 293 19.50 -6.69 6.35
CA TRP A 293 20.15 -5.79 5.39
C TRP A 293 20.22 -6.38 3.97
N ALA A 294 20.66 -7.63 3.85
CA ALA A 294 20.78 -8.29 2.55
C ALA A 294 19.40 -8.60 1.93
N GLU A 295 18.41 -8.94 2.75
CA GLU A 295 17.04 -9.15 2.29
C GLU A 295 16.40 -7.84 1.82
N LEU A 296 16.59 -6.73 2.55
CA LEU A 296 16.08 -5.42 2.17
C LEU A 296 16.58 -5.01 0.78
N ILE A 297 17.89 -5.13 0.53
CA ILE A 297 18.49 -4.85 -0.78
C ILE A 297 17.92 -5.78 -1.86
N ALA A 298 17.82 -7.08 -1.55
CA ALA A 298 17.29 -8.05 -2.51
C ALA A 298 15.84 -7.76 -2.90
N ARG A 299 15.02 -7.21 -1.99
CA ARG A 299 13.65 -6.78 -2.30
C ARG A 299 13.65 -5.57 -3.24
N TYR A 300 14.45 -4.54 -2.97
CA TYR A 300 14.58 -3.41 -3.89
C TYR A 300 15.03 -3.85 -5.30
N ASP A 301 16.01 -4.75 -5.39
CA ASP A 301 16.46 -5.31 -6.67
C ASP A 301 15.37 -6.15 -7.36
N ARG A 302 14.60 -6.94 -6.59
CA ARG A 302 13.46 -7.72 -7.10
C ARG A 302 12.37 -6.82 -7.69
N GLY A 303 12.08 -5.68 -7.06
CA GLY A 303 11.09 -4.73 -7.58
C GLY A 303 11.49 -4.18 -8.94
N VAL A 304 12.75 -3.75 -9.10
CA VAL A 304 13.28 -3.28 -10.40
C VAL A 304 13.24 -4.39 -11.45
N ALA A 305 13.69 -5.60 -11.11
CA ALA A 305 13.69 -6.72 -12.03
C ALA A 305 12.27 -7.11 -12.48
N THR A 306 11.29 -7.03 -11.58
CA THR A 306 9.88 -7.28 -11.91
C THR A 306 9.34 -6.25 -12.91
N VAL A 307 9.65 -4.96 -12.74
CA VAL A 307 9.22 -3.93 -13.69
C VAL A 307 9.88 -4.10 -15.06
N ASP A 308 11.18 -4.44 -15.11
CA ASP A 308 11.85 -4.76 -16.38
C ASP A 308 11.17 -5.95 -17.09
N ASP A 309 10.80 -6.99 -16.33
CA ASP A 309 10.10 -8.15 -16.83
C ASP A 309 8.68 -7.81 -17.35
N MET A 310 7.93 -6.98 -16.62
CA MET A 310 6.63 -6.45 -17.07
C MET A 310 6.77 -5.75 -18.43
N GLY A 311 7.79 -4.89 -18.59
CA GLY A 311 8.10 -4.23 -19.86
C GLY A 311 8.37 -5.20 -21.01
N ARG A 312 9.18 -6.24 -20.78
CA ARG A 312 9.46 -7.27 -21.80
C ARG A 312 8.21 -8.07 -22.18
N ARG A 313 7.40 -8.48 -21.20
CA ARG A 313 6.15 -9.21 -21.44
C ARG A 313 5.15 -8.35 -22.21
N TRP A 314 5.03 -7.07 -21.87
CA TRP A 314 4.17 -6.14 -22.62
C TRP A 314 4.65 -5.94 -24.06
N ALA A 315 5.96 -5.82 -24.29
CA ALA A 315 6.52 -5.71 -25.63
C ALA A 315 6.15 -6.91 -26.53
N ALA A 316 6.11 -8.11 -25.96
CA ALA A 316 5.73 -9.34 -26.69
C ALA A 316 4.25 -9.36 -27.14
N LEU A 317 3.38 -8.55 -26.50
CA LEU A 317 1.94 -8.44 -26.81
C LEU A 317 1.63 -7.50 -27.98
N LYS A 318 2.66 -6.92 -28.63
CA LYS A 318 2.48 -5.99 -29.77
C LYS A 318 1.54 -6.52 -30.88
N PRO A 319 1.56 -7.82 -31.26
CA PRO A 319 0.63 -8.33 -32.28
C PRO A 319 -0.83 -8.42 -31.82
N ASP A 320 -1.06 -8.36 -30.50
CA ASP A 320 -2.33 -8.68 -29.87
C ASP A 320 -3.13 -7.43 -29.44
N ILE A 321 -2.51 -6.25 -29.48
CA ILE A 321 -3.02 -4.97 -28.96
C ILE A 321 -2.90 -3.89 -30.05
N ASP A 322 -3.83 -2.94 -30.09
CA ASP A 322 -3.73 -1.82 -31.02
C ASP A 322 -2.48 -0.96 -30.74
N ALA A 323 -1.99 -0.31 -31.80
CA ALA A 323 -0.71 0.37 -31.76
C ALA A 323 -0.67 1.55 -30.78
N GLU A 324 -1.78 2.26 -30.60
CA GLU A 324 -1.86 3.45 -29.75
C GLU A 324 -1.70 3.07 -28.27
N ARG A 325 -2.56 2.18 -27.77
CA ARG A 325 -2.52 1.76 -26.36
C ARG A 325 -1.29 0.92 -26.05
N HIS A 326 -0.81 0.12 -27.01
CA HIS A 326 0.45 -0.61 -26.85
C HIS A 326 1.64 0.35 -26.65
N ALA A 327 1.73 1.40 -27.47
CA ALA A 327 2.79 2.39 -27.39
C ALA A 327 2.72 3.22 -26.10
N GLU A 328 1.53 3.66 -25.68
CA GLU A 328 1.33 4.41 -24.45
C GLU A 328 1.77 3.60 -23.22
N VAL A 329 1.28 2.38 -23.07
CA VAL A 329 1.65 1.51 -21.94
C VAL A 329 3.16 1.19 -21.98
N SER A 330 3.74 1.00 -23.16
CA SER A 330 5.19 0.79 -23.29
C SER A 330 5.98 2.01 -22.80
N ALA A 331 5.52 3.23 -23.11
CA ALA A 331 6.16 4.45 -22.66
C ALA A 331 6.06 4.62 -21.14
N TYR A 332 4.90 4.33 -20.55
CA TYR A 332 4.71 4.39 -19.09
C TYR A 332 5.51 3.30 -18.35
N LEU A 333 5.57 2.07 -18.86
CA LEU A 333 6.46 1.04 -18.29
C LEU A 333 7.94 1.46 -18.36
N ALA A 334 8.36 2.17 -19.40
CA ALA A 334 9.71 2.73 -19.48
C ALA A 334 9.94 3.86 -18.45
N VAL A 335 8.93 4.67 -18.15
CA VAL A 335 8.97 5.64 -17.04
C VAL A 335 9.08 4.91 -15.71
N GLN A 336 8.19 3.97 -15.43
CA GLN A 336 8.18 3.15 -14.22
C GLN A 336 9.51 2.42 -14.02
N ALA A 337 10.13 1.89 -15.07
CA ALA A 337 11.43 1.22 -14.97
C ALA A 337 12.56 2.17 -14.55
N ARG A 338 12.59 3.41 -15.06
CA ARG A 338 13.56 4.42 -14.60
C ARG A 338 13.30 4.82 -13.15
N GLU A 339 12.03 4.97 -12.78
CA GLU A 339 11.63 5.45 -11.45
C GLU A 339 11.78 4.38 -10.38
N ALA A 340 11.53 3.11 -10.71
CA ALA A 340 11.85 1.98 -9.83
C ALA A 340 13.36 1.92 -9.53
N ARG A 341 14.23 2.20 -10.52
CA ARG A 341 15.69 2.30 -10.30
C ARG A 341 16.06 3.50 -9.44
N TRP A 342 15.39 4.63 -9.63
CA TRP A 342 15.57 5.81 -8.78
C TRP A 342 15.20 5.53 -7.32
N TRP A 343 14.01 4.97 -7.08
CA TRP A 343 13.55 4.52 -5.76
C TRP A 343 14.54 3.56 -5.10
N ARG A 344 14.93 2.50 -5.83
CA ARG A 344 15.90 1.50 -5.38
C ARG A 344 17.23 2.13 -4.98
N ASP A 345 17.81 2.94 -5.87
CA ASP A 345 19.14 3.51 -5.63
C ASP A 345 19.13 4.55 -4.50
N ALA A 346 18.09 5.40 -4.43
CA ALA A 346 17.96 6.41 -3.38
C ALA A 346 17.76 5.78 -1.99
N CYS A 347 16.88 4.77 -1.87
CA CYS A 347 16.66 4.06 -0.62
C CYS A 347 17.92 3.28 -0.18
N ILE A 348 18.58 2.56 -1.08
CA ILE A 348 19.82 1.83 -0.75
C ILE A 348 20.93 2.80 -0.34
N ALA A 349 21.12 3.92 -1.05
CA ALA A 349 22.11 4.93 -0.70
C ALA A 349 21.86 5.49 0.71
N TYR A 350 20.61 5.76 1.05
CA TYR A 350 20.22 6.23 2.38
C TYR A 350 20.44 5.19 3.47
N PHE A 351 19.85 3.99 3.34
CA PHE A 351 19.96 2.96 4.39
C PHE A 351 21.40 2.44 4.55
N LYS A 352 22.21 2.46 3.49
CA LYS A 352 23.66 2.20 3.59
C LYS A 352 24.35 3.28 4.43
N SER A 353 23.97 4.55 4.26
CA SER A 353 24.58 5.66 5.01
C SER A 353 24.28 5.61 6.50
N VAL A 354 23.07 5.20 6.90
CA VAL A 354 22.66 5.14 8.32
C VAL A 354 23.09 3.85 9.02
N SER A 355 23.06 2.71 8.32
CA SER A 355 23.54 1.42 8.86
C SER A 355 25.06 1.37 8.97
N GLY A 356 25.78 1.99 8.02
CA GLY A 356 27.23 1.90 7.88
C GLY A 356 27.71 0.54 7.34
N LEU A 357 26.80 -0.31 6.86
CA LEU A 357 27.13 -1.64 6.36
C LEU A 357 27.62 -1.59 4.89
N PRO A 358 28.54 -2.48 4.49
CA PRO A 358 28.89 -2.65 3.08
C PRO A 358 27.70 -3.24 2.31
N LEU A 359 27.66 -3.02 1.00
CA LEU A 359 26.71 -3.74 0.14
C LEU A 359 27.10 -5.24 0.12
N PRO A 360 26.12 -6.16 0.11
CA PRO A 360 26.38 -7.58 -0.12
C PRO A 360 27.14 -7.82 -1.44
N ALA A 361 27.93 -8.88 -1.49
CA ALA A 361 28.69 -9.24 -2.68
C ALA A 361 27.79 -9.42 -3.90
N GLY A 362 28.20 -8.87 -5.06
CA GLY A 362 27.47 -8.95 -6.31
C GLY A 362 26.31 -7.95 -6.46
N VAL A 363 25.95 -7.20 -5.41
CA VAL A 363 24.93 -6.14 -5.50
C VAL A 363 25.49 -4.95 -6.27
N ARG A 364 24.75 -4.49 -7.28
CA ARG A 364 25.06 -3.26 -8.01
C ARG A 364 24.94 -2.04 -7.09
N ALA A 365 26.00 -1.24 -6.97
CA ALA A 365 25.93 0.00 -6.20
C ALA A 365 24.88 0.98 -6.78
N PRO A 366 24.28 1.86 -5.95
CA PRO A 366 23.52 3.01 -6.45
C PRO A 366 24.32 3.79 -7.51
N ALA A 367 23.65 4.27 -8.56
CA ALA A 367 24.32 4.99 -9.66
C ALA A 367 24.99 6.30 -9.21
N HIS A 368 24.45 6.95 -8.18
CA HIS A 368 24.93 8.18 -7.58
C HIS A 368 24.99 8.07 -6.05
N ASP A 369 25.65 9.02 -5.40
CA ASP A 369 25.67 9.11 -3.94
C ASP A 369 24.35 9.66 -3.36
N LEU A 370 24.23 9.63 -2.03
CA LEU A 370 23.04 10.12 -1.34
C LEU A 370 22.81 11.63 -1.54
N GLN A 371 23.87 12.43 -1.67
CA GLN A 371 23.72 13.89 -1.82
C GLN A 371 23.13 14.24 -3.18
N HIS A 372 23.50 13.51 -4.24
CA HIS A 372 22.85 13.61 -5.54
C HIS A 372 21.34 13.39 -5.41
N TYR A 373 20.89 12.28 -4.81
CA TYR A 373 19.45 12.02 -4.68
C TYR A 373 18.73 13.07 -3.84
N LYS A 374 19.34 13.55 -2.74
CA LYS A 374 18.82 14.65 -1.92
C LYS A 374 18.73 15.99 -2.66
N SER A 375 19.53 16.18 -3.71
CA SER A 375 19.58 17.42 -4.49
C SER A 375 18.52 17.48 -5.60
N LEU A 376 17.89 16.36 -5.96
CA LEU A 376 16.87 16.33 -6.99
C LEU A 376 15.69 17.22 -6.59
N ARG A 377 15.12 17.94 -7.56
CA ARG A 377 13.98 18.85 -7.35
C ARG A 377 12.96 18.61 -8.44
N PHE A 378 11.70 18.47 -8.05
CA PHE A 378 10.59 18.18 -8.96
C PHE A 378 9.56 19.32 -8.91
N GLY A 379 9.85 20.41 -9.61
CA GLY A 379 9.00 21.62 -9.60
C GLY A 379 7.58 21.39 -10.13
N PHE A 380 7.40 20.35 -10.97
CA PHE A 380 6.13 19.98 -11.59
C PHE A 380 5.65 18.58 -11.17
N ALA A 381 6.15 18.04 -10.05
CA ALA A 381 5.62 16.78 -9.55
C ALA A 381 4.12 16.93 -9.25
N PRO A 382 3.28 15.96 -9.64
CA PRO A 382 1.87 16.03 -9.31
C PRO A 382 1.69 15.90 -7.79
N GLY A 383 0.65 16.55 -7.23
CA GLY A 383 0.44 16.63 -5.77
C GLY A 383 0.83 17.98 -5.14
N ARG A 384 1.45 18.89 -5.88
CA ARG A 384 1.49 20.33 -5.54
C ARG A 384 0.19 21.00 -6.01
N GLY A 385 -0.91 20.69 -5.34
CA GLY A 385 -2.26 21.22 -5.63
C GLY A 385 -2.93 21.73 -4.37
#